data_AF-A0A7R9ZE51-F1
#
_entry.id   AF-A0A7R9ZE51-F1
#
_cell.length_a   1.000
_cell.length_b   1.000
_cell.length_c   1.000
_cell.angle_alpha   90.00
_cell.angle_beta   90.00
_cell.angle_gamma   90.00
#
_symmetry.space_group_name_H-M   'P 1'
#
loop_
_entity.id
_entity.type
_entity.pdbx_description
1 polymer ?
#
loop_
_entity_poly.entity_id
_entity_poly.type
_entity_poly.pdbx_seq_one_letter_code
_entity_poly.pdbx_strand_id
1 'polypeptide(L)'
;AMLEKYTRDRDGFRRFCDDENALFAKDELDSDFIDDDMYRLIKDVPCHADFVRYVRWHNLAFTASDNLRLPTLVLHYEDYETHFNRTLLELTQFLELKITGKPK
;
A
#
# COMPACT_ATOMS: atom_id res chain seq x y z
N ALA A 1 -8.99 -12.97 17.98
CA ALA A 1 -9.60 -11.73 17.45
C ALA A 1 -9.81 -11.76 15.93
N MET A 2 -8.77 -11.62 15.09
CA MET A 2 -8.97 -11.54 13.62
C MET A 2 -9.43 -12.86 12.98
N LEU A 3 -8.77 -13.97 13.34
CA LEU A 3 -9.14 -15.32 12.86
C LEU A 3 -10.46 -15.86 13.45
N GLU A 4 -10.96 -15.24 14.52
CA GLU A 4 -12.27 -15.56 15.10
C GLU A 4 -13.40 -14.87 14.31
N LYS A 5 -13.12 -13.69 13.74
CA LYS A 5 -14.08 -12.91 12.93
C LYS A 5 -14.06 -13.32 11.46
N TYR A 6 -12.87 -13.60 10.91
CA TYR A 6 -12.67 -13.95 9.51
C TYR A 6 -11.96 -15.30 9.42
N THR A 7 -12.69 -16.33 8.97
CA THR A 7 -12.16 -17.68 8.76
C THR A 7 -11.13 -17.68 7.63
N ARG A 8 -10.20 -18.66 7.64
CA ARG A 8 -9.16 -18.81 6.59
C ARG A 8 -9.69 -19.52 5.35
N ASP A 9 -10.84 -19.06 4.87
CA ASP A 9 -11.52 -19.57 3.68
C ASP A 9 -12.07 -18.41 2.85
N ARG A 10 -12.69 -18.76 1.70
CA ARG A 10 -13.28 -17.78 0.78
C ARG A 10 -14.33 -16.89 1.45
N ASP A 11 -15.15 -17.45 2.33
CA ASP A 11 -16.28 -16.74 2.91
C ASP A 11 -15.81 -15.80 4.04
N GLY A 12 -14.78 -16.21 4.79
CA GLY A 12 -14.07 -15.33 5.72
C GLY A 12 -13.40 -14.15 5.02
N PHE A 13 -12.75 -14.37 3.88
CA PHE A 13 -12.18 -13.29 3.07
C PHE A 13 -13.25 -12.32 2.53
N ARG A 14 -14.38 -12.83 2.04
CA ARG A 14 -15.49 -11.97 1.57
C ARG A 14 -16.06 -11.11 2.69
N ARG A 15 -16.30 -11.69 3.86
CA ARG A 15 -16.75 -10.92 5.03
C ARG A 15 -15.76 -9.84 5.43
N PHE A 16 -14.46 -10.13 5.35
CA PHE A 16 -13.44 -9.11 5.58
C PHE A 16 -13.55 -7.97 4.56
N CYS A 17 -13.65 -8.29 3.27
CA CYS A 17 -13.83 -7.28 2.24
C CYS A 17 -15.10 -6.45 2.41
N ASP A 18 -16.23 -7.08 2.75
CA ASP A 18 -17.50 -6.37 2.95
C ASP A 18 -17.41 -5.40 4.13
N ASP A 19 -16.77 -5.81 5.23
CA ASP A 19 -16.56 -4.98 6.40
C ASP A 19 -15.60 -3.80 6.10
N GLU A 20 -14.51 -4.04 5.37
CA GLU A 20 -13.58 -2.97 4.95
C GLU A 20 -14.25 -2.00 3.97
N ASN A 21 -15.01 -2.51 2.99
CA ASN A 21 -15.78 -1.69 2.06
C ASN A 21 -16.79 -0.81 2.80
N ALA A 22 -17.50 -1.35 3.79
CA ALA A 22 -18.44 -0.59 4.60
C ALA A 22 -17.72 0.46 5.47
N LEU A 23 -16.57 0.12 6.04
CA LEU A 23 -15.78 1.02 6.88
C LEU A 23 -15.26 2.24 6.09
N PHE A 24 -14.82 2.03 4.84
CA PHE A 24 -14.19 3.05 4.01
C PHE A 24 -15.07 3.58 2.87
N ALA A 25 -16.35 3.22 2.82
CA ALA A 25 -17.27 3.65 1.76
C ALA A 25 -17.29 5.16 1.56
N LYS A 26 -17.22 5.92 2.65
CA LYS A 26 -17.17 7.39 2.58
C LYS A 26 -15.86 7.89 1.97
N ASP A 27 -14.72 7.37 2.41
CA ASP A 27 -13.41 7.80 1.92
C ASP A 27 -13.20 7.44 0.44
N GLU A 28 -13.84 6.36 -0.03
CA GLU A 28 -13.88 5.98 -1.43
C GLU A 28 -14.72 6.94 -2.27
N LEU A 29 -15.93 7.29 -1.82
CA LEU A 29 -16.82 8.21 -2.54
C LEU A 29 -16.32 9.66 -2.51
N ASP A 30 -15.59 10.05 -1.47
CA ASP A 30 -14.95 11.37 -1.34
C ASP A 30 -13.57 11.42 -2.06
N SER A 31 -13.21 10.37 -2.82
CA SER A 31 -11.94 10.30 -3.55
C SER A 31 -11.99 11.06 -4.87
N ASP A 32 -11.04 11.96 -5.11
CA ASP A 32 -10.87 12.65 -6.40
C ASP A 32 -10.56 11.70 -7.58
N PHE A 33 -10.25 10.42 -7.31
CA PHE A 33 -9.90 9.41 -8.30
C PHE A 33 -11.07 8.49 -8.70
N ILE A 34 -12.12 8.39 -7.88
CA ILE A 34 -13.25 7.49 -8.11
C ILE A 34 -14.49 8.32 -8.37
N ASP A 35 -14.83 8.49 -9.65
CA ASP A 35 -16.12 9.02 -10.06
C ASP A 35 -17.21 7.93 -10.06
N ASP A 36 -18.45 8.34 -10.27
CA ASP A 36 -19.61 7.43 -10.29
C ASP A 36 -19.47 6.32 -11.32
N ASP A 37 -18.84 6.60 -12.47
CA ASP A 37 -18.67 5.61 -13.54
C ASP A 37 -17.59 4.58 -13.18
N MET A 38 -16.48 5.01 -12.60
CA MET A 38 -15.46 4.13 -12.05
C MET A 38 -16.02 3.29 -10.91
N TYR A 39 -16.78 3.90 -9.98
CA TYR A 39 -17.41 3.18 -8.88
C TYR A 39 -18.31 2.05 -9.38
N ARG A 40 -19.12 2.30 -10.42
CA ARG A 40 -19.97 1.27 -11.03
C ARG A 40 -19.18 0.08 -11.59
N LEU A 41 -17.95 0.29 -12.03
CA LEU A 41 -17.07 -0.76 -12.55
C LEU A 41 -16.42 -1.58 -11.43
N ILE A 42 -16.12 -0.96 -10.28
CA ILE A 42 -15.35 -1.60 -9.20
C ILE A 42 -16.19 -2.12 -8.04
N LYS A 43 -17.45 -1.67 -7.87
CA LYS A 43 -18.31 -2.04 -6.73
C LYS A 43 -18.47 -3.55 -6.50
N ASP A 44 -18.33 -4.36 -7.55
CA ASP A 44 -18.48 -5.82 -7.49
C ASP A 44 -17.12 -6.53 -7.28
N VAL A 45 -16.02 -5.79 -7.25
CA VAL A 45 -14.68 -6.29 -6.93
C VAL A 45 -14.55 -6.40 -5.40
N PRO A 46 -14.20 -7.58 -4.85
CA PRO A 46 -13.96 -7.71 -3.42
C PRO A 46 -12.89 -6.73 -2.93
N CYS A 47 -13.13 -6.08 -1.80
CA CYS A 47 -12.19 -5.15 -1.16
C CYS A 47 -11.89 -3.89 -2.01
N HIS A 48 -12.78 -3.47 -2.91
CA HIS A 48 -12.58 -2.28 -3.77
C HIS A 48 -12.16 -1.02 -2.98
N ALA A 49 -12.77 -0.77 -1.81
CA ALA A 49 -12.43 0.39 -1.00
C ALA A 49 -11.00 0.32 -0.47
N ASP A 50 -10.47 -0.89 -0.21
CA ASP A 50 -9.09 -1.07 0.22
C ASP A 50 -8.09 -0.79 -0.90
N PHE A 51 -8.40 -1.17 -2.14
CA PHE A 51 -7.59 -0.79 -3.31
C PHE A 51 -7.54 0.73 -3.47
N VAL A 52 -8.69 1.40 -3.38
CA VAL A 52 -8.77 2.86 -3.48
C VAL A 52 -7.96 3.51 -2.36
N ARG A 53 -8.13 3.04 -1.13
CA ARG A 53 -7.39 3.51 0.05
C ARG A 53 -5.88 3.34 -0.14
N TYR A 54 -5.43 2.18 -0.60
CA TYR A 54 -4.03 1.89 -0.85
C TYR A 54 -3.42 2.86 -1.87
N VAL A 55 -4.08 3.02 -3.04
CA VAL A 55 -3.61 3.92 -4.10
C VAL A 55 -3.59 5.37 -3.61
N ARG A 56 -4.67 5.82 -2.98
CA ARG A 56 -4.80 7.18 -2.46
C ARG A 56 -3.71 7.50 -1.44
N TRP A 57 -3.44 6.60 -0.50
CA TRP A 57 -2.40 6.78 0.50
C TRP A 57 -1.02 6.95 -0.14
N HIS A 58 -0.66 6.11 -1.12
CA HIS A 58 0.64 6.22 -1.79
C HIS A 58 0.78 7.53 -2.57
N ASN A 59 -0.25 7.93 -3.33
CA ASN A 59 -0.25 9.19 -4.05
C ASN A 59 -0.10 10.40 -3.12
N LEU A 60 -0.80 10.39 -1.98
CA LEU A 60 -0.69 11.43 -0.97
C LEU A 60 0.69 11.43 -0.29
N ALA A 61 1.27 10.25 -0.03
CA ALA A 61 2.60 10.16 0.55
C ALA A 61 3.65 10.79 -0.37
N PHE A 62 3.64 10.47 -1.67
CA PHE A 62 4.53 11.11 -2.65
C PHE A 62 4.34 12.62 -2.71
N THR A 63 3.07 13.08 -2.77
CA THR A 63 2.75 14.50 -2.82
C THR A 63 3.20 15.25 -1.56
N ALA A 64 2.97 14.66 -0.39
CA ALA A 64 3.39 15.24 0.89
C ALA A 64 4.92 15.31 1.00
N SER A 65 5.63 14.26 0.60
CA SER A 65 7.09 14.20 0.61
C SER A 65 7.70 15.28 -0.30
N ASP A 66 7.17 15.49 -1.49
CA ASP A 66 7.63 16.53 -2.42
C ASP A 66 7.34 17.94 -1.87
N ASN A 67 6.10 18.18 -1.44
CA ASN A 67 5.68 19.48 -0.89
C ASN A 67 6.48 19.89 0.35
N LEU A 68 6.79 18.93 1.23
CA LEU A 68 7.57 19.16 2.45
C LEU A 68 9.09 19.07 2.21
N ARG A 69 9.52 18.75 0.98
CA ARG A 69 10.94 18.54 0.61
C ARG A 69 11.66 17.57 1.54
N LEU A 70 10.96 16.49 1.91
CA LEU A 70 11.53 15.46 2.76
C LEU A 70 12.51 14.61 1.95
N PRO A 71 13.71 14.31 2.48
CA PRO A 71 14.56 13.30 1.87
C PRO A 71 13.80 11.97 1.89
N THR A 72 13.60 11.38 0.71
CA THR A 72 12.87 10.13 0.55
C THR A 72 13.67 9.17 -0.32
N LEU A 73 13.59 7.89 0.02
CA LEU A 73 14.17 6.79 -0.76
C LEU A 73 13.04 5.83 -1.11
N VAL A 74 12.82 5.63 -2.41
CA VAL A 74 11.87 4.63 -2.92
C VAL A 74 12.62 3.34 -3.16
N LEU A 75 12.12 2.24 -2.60
CA LEU A 75 12.69 0.91 -2.77
C LEU A 75 11.62 -0.03 -3.32
N HIS A 76 11.99 -0.82 -4.32
CA HIS A 76 11.15 -1.90 -4.84
C HIS A 76 11.55 -3.23 -4.19
N TYR A 77 10.56 -4.08 -3.89
CA TYR A 77 10.83 -5.35 -3.21
C TYR A 77 11.68 -6.28 -4.09
N GLU A 78 11.41 -6.27 -5.39
CA GLU A 78 12.07 -7.04 -6.42
C GLU A 78 13.57 -6.71 -6.52
N ASP A 79 13.96 -5.47 -6.20
CA ASP A 79 15.37 -5.06 -6.20
C ASP A 79 16.19 -5.72 -5.10
N TYR A 80 15.57 -6.25 -4.04
CA TYR A 80 16.27 -7.10 -3.08
C TYR A 80 16.63 -8.47 -3.66
N GLU A 81 15.89 -8.93 -4.68
CA GLU A 81 16.17 -10.19 -5.35
C GLU A 81 17.18 -9.99 -6.50
N THR A 82 16.93 -9.03 -7.39
CA THR A 82 17.74 -8.83 -8.59
C THR A 82 18.97 -7.96 -8.39
N HIS A 83 18.95 -7.04 -7.41
CA HIS A 83 19.97 -6.01 -7.23
C HIS A 83 20.43 -5.85 -5.77
N PHE A 84 20.40 -6.93 -4.97
CA PHE A 84 20.59 -6.91 -3.52
C PHE A 84 21.70 -5.98 -3.01
N ASN A 85 22.94 -6.13 -3.51
CA ASN A 85 24.08 -5.35 -3.03
C ASN A 85 23.95 -3.86 -3.32
N ARG A 86 23.33 -3.50 -4.44
CA ARG A 86 23.05 -2.12 -4.81
C ARG A 86 21.98 -1.53 -3.89
N THR A 87 20.86 -2.24 -3.73
CA THR A 87 19.72 -1.85 -2.89
C THR A 87 20.15 -1.65 -1.43
N LEU A 88 20.98 -2.56 -0.90
CA LEU A 88 21.55 -2.46 0.45
C LEU A 88 22.45 -1.22 0.60
N LEU A 89 23.28 -0.94 -0.39
CA LEU A 89 24.17 0.22 -0.37
C LEU A 89 23.39 1.53 -0.42
N GLU A 90 22.40 1.64 -1.31
CA GLU A 90 21.53 2.82 -1.43
C GLU A 90 20.78 3.09 -0.12
N LEU A 91 20.20 2.06 0.51
CA LEU A 91 19.52 2.17 1.80
C LEU A 91 20.48 2.60 2.93
N THR A 92 21.65 1.96 3.03
CA THR A 92 22.59 2.26 4.11
C THR A 92 23.21 3.65 3.97
N GLN A 93 23.46 4.10 2.74
CA GLN A 93 23.88 5.48 2.46
C GLN A 93 22.80 6.48 2.84
N PHE A 94 21.54 6.24 2.48
CA PHE A 94 20.42 7.10 2.83
C PHE A 94 20.22 7.23 4.34
N LEU A 95 20.41 6.14 5.10
CA LEU A 95 20.32 6.12 6.55
C LEU A 95 21.60 6.59 7.26
N GLU A 96 22.65 6.95 6.52
CA GLU A 96 23.98 7.31 7.04
C GLU A 96 24.61 6.22 7.93
N LEU A 97 24.36 4.96 7.62
CA LEU A 97 24.84 3.80 8.38
C LEU A 97 26.07 3.15 7.72
N LYS A 98 26.97 2.62 8.56
CA LYS A 98 28.10 1.80 8.11
C LYS A 98 27.69 0.33 8.00
N ILE A 99 28.00 -0.29 6.86
CA ILE A 99 27.82 -1.73 6.67
C ILE A 99 28.85 -2.49 7.53
N THR A 100 28.39 -3.37 8.42
CA THR A 100 29.25 -4.14 9.34
C THR A 100 29.41 -5.62 8.94
N GLY A 101 28.60 -6.13 8.01
CA GLY A 101 28.68 -7.50 7.47
C GLY A 101 29.14 -7.53 6.01
N LYS A 102 29.56 -8.70 5.52
CA LYS A 102 29.84 -8.87 4.07
C LYS A 102 28.50 -8.89 3.31
N PRO A 103 28.30 -8.02 2.30
CA PRO A 103 27.18 -8.14 1.37
C PRO A 103 27.20 -9.52 0.69
N LYS A 104 26.02 -10.03 0.31
CA LYS A 104 25.87 -11.39 -0.24
C LYS A 104 26.37 -11.52 -1.67
#